data_AF-A0A3D6BBI0-F1
#
_entry.id   AF-A0A3D6BBI0-F1
#
_cell.length_a   1.000
_cell.length_b   1.000
_cell.length_c   1.000
_cell.angle_alpha   90.00
_cell.angle_beta   90.00
_cell.angle_gamma   90.00
#
_symmetry.space_group_name_H-M   'P 1'
#
loop_
_entity.id
_entity.type
_entity.pdbx_description
1 polymer ?
#
loop_
_entity_poly.entity_id
_entity_poly.type
_entity_poly.pdbx_seq_one_letter_code
_entity_poly.pdbx_strand_id
1 'polypeptide(L)'
;MKKSVLKGMPKFIVENGFIKTKGYGKLATVVMEDENVSINAKALYAYLICRIGGGDRCYPSNNKIMKELGIKSKNSLRDYKDELIIKGLLKVELRKSKSGRNLSNDYFPTRLIFETLEEKGG
;
A
#
# COMPACT_ATOMS: atom_id res chain seq x y z
N MET A 1 28.79 -6.08 -22.78
CA MET A 1 27.84 -5.29 -21.95
C MET A 1 28.61 -4.57 -20.84
N LYS A 2 28.41 -3.26 -20.69
CA LYS A 2 29.27 -2.38 -19.86
C LYS A 2 29.01 -2.59 -18.35
N LYS A 3 30.05 -2.96 -17.60
CA LYS A 3 30.09 -3.08 -16.13
C LYS A 3 29.83 -1.76 -15.36
N SER A 4 29.56 -0.65 -16.06
CA SER A 4 29.48 0.70 -15.49
C SER A 4 28.10 1.12 -14.98
N VAL A 5 27.05 0.34 -15.21
CA VAL A 5 25.66 0.72 -14.85
C VAL A 5 25.28 0.35 -13.40
N LEU A 6 26.08 -0.48 -12.71
CA LEU A 6 25.73 -1.01 -11.39
C LEU A 6 26.21 -0.15 -10.20
N LYS A 7 26.94 0.95 -10.45
CA LYS A 7 27.48 1.81 -9.37
C LYS A 7 26.37 2.72 -8.84
N GLY A 8 25.69 2.28 -7.77
CA GLY A 8 24.66 3.07 -7.07
C GLY A 8 23.28 2.42 -7.00
N MET A 9 23.07 1.26 -7.64
CA MET A 9 21.82 0.51 -7.46
C MET A 9 21.79 -0.15 -6.07
N PRO A 10 20.63 -0.15 -5.38
CA PRO A 10 20.50 -0.87 -4.13
C PRO A 10 20.88 -2.35 -4.33
N LYS A 11 21.71 -2.89 -3.44
CA LYS A 11 21.94 -4.34 -3.39
C LYS A 11 20.68 -5.02 -2.85
N PHE A 12 20.03 -5.83 -3.68
CA PHE A 12 18.90 -6.66 -3.29
C PHE A 12 19.36 -8.09 -3.06
N ILE A 13 18.88 -8.70 -1.98
CA ILE A 13 18.94 -10.14 -1.74
C ILE A 13 17.74 -10.72 -2.48
N VAL A 14 18.02 -11.60 -3.44
CA VAL A 14 17.02 -12.33 -4.21
C VAL A 14 17.07 -13.79 -3.79
N GLU A 15 15.92 -14.35 -3.42
CA GLU A 15 15.77 -15.76 -3.07
C GLU A 15 14.55 -16.31 -3.79
N ASN A 16 14.71 -17.41 -4.53
CA ASN A 16 13.67 -18.02 -5.36
C ASN A 16 13.00 -17.03 -6.33
N GLY A 17 13.76 -16.04 -6.82
CA GLY A 17 13.26 -14.98 -7.72
C GLY A 17 12.59 -13.80 -7.01
N PHE A 18 12.46 -13.83 -5.67
CA PHE A 18 11.82 -12.76 -4.90
C PHE A 18 12.84 -11.86 -4.20
N ILE A 19 12.61 -10.54 -4.23
CA ILE A 19 13.39 -9.58 -3.43
C ILE A 19 13.00 -9.74 -1.95
N LYS A 20 13.93 -10.19 -1.11
CA LYS A 20 13.74 -10.33 0.35
C LYS A 20 14.31 -9.16 1.18
N THR A 21 14.98 -8.21 0.54
CA THR A 21 15.57 -7.06 1.24
C THR A 21 14.52 -6.00 1.56
N LYS A 22 14.51 -5.48 2.80
CA LYS A 22 13.64 -4.39 3.30
C LYS A 22 12.13 -4.73 3.37
N GLY A 23 11.77 -6.01 3.29
CA GLY A 23 10.39 -6.50 3.41
C GLY A 23 9.59 -6.37 2.10
N TYR A 24 8.55 -7.19 1.98
CA TYR A 24 7.62 -7.21 0.84
C TYR A 24 6.18 -7.36 1.35
N GLY A 25 5.22 -6.85 0.58
CA GLY A 25 3.80 -6.99 0.87
C GLY A 25 3.19 -8.17 0.12
N LYS A 26 2.25 -8.89 0.75
CA LYS A 26 1.38 -9.85 0.06
C LYS A 26 0.18 -9.12 -0.50
N LEU A 27 0.14 -8.95 -1.82
CA LEU A 27 -0.90 -8.20 -2.52
C LEU A 27 -2.00 -9.14 -2.99
N ALA A 28 -3.26 -8.78 -2.76
CA ALA A 28 -4.40 -9.55 -3.26
C ALA A 28 -4.55 -9.33 -4.78
N THR A 29 -4.41 -10.40 -5.56
CA THR A 29 -4.47 -10.35 -7.04
C THR A 29 -5.80 -9.80 -7.54
N VAL A 30 -6.90 -10.13 -6.87
CA VAL A 30 -8.24 -9.64 -7.21
C VAL A 30 -8.34 -8.10 -7.24
N VAL A 31 -7.56 -7.38 -6.43
CA VAL A 31 -7.53 -5.91 -6.46
C VAL A 31 -6.76 -5.40 -7.67
N MET A 32 -5.73 -6.14 -8.10
CA MET A 32 -4.96 -5.81 -9.31
C MET A 32 -5.73 -6.15 -10.59
N GLU A 33 -6.59 -7.16 -10.54
CA GLU A 33 -7.44 -7.62 -11.65
C GLU A 33 -8.73 -6.80 -11.80
N ASP A 34 -9.23 -6.14 -10.73
CA ASP A 34 -10.46 -5.34 -10.81
C ASP A 34 -10.29 -4.14 -11.77
N GLU A 35 -10.92 -4.22 -12.94
CA GLU A 35 -10.92 -3.17 -13.96
C GLU A 35 -11.60 -1.89 -13.51
N ASN A 36 -12.42 -1.95 -12.45
CA ASN A 36 -13.10 -0.78 -11.90
C ASN A 36 -12.23 0.01 -10.91
N VAL A 37 -11.01 -0.45 -10.59
CA VAL A 37 -10.04 0.29 -9.78
C VAL A 37 -9.03 0.95 -10.72
N SER A 38 -8.86 2.27 -10.58
CA SER A 38 -7.92 3.03 -11.39
C SER A 38 -6.48 2.58 -11.14
N ILE A 39 -5.64 2.68 -12.18
CA ILE A 39 -4.22 2.33 -12.09
C ILE A 39 -3.50 3.04 -10.94
N ASN A 40 -3.87 4.29 -10.65
CA ASN A 40 -3.26 5.08 -9.60
C ASN A 40 -3.73 4.66 -8.20
N ALA A 41 -5.01 4.30 -8.05
CA ALA A 41 -5.53 3.72 -6.82
C ALA A 41 -4.90 2.34 -6.54
N LYS A 42 -4.72 1.49 -7.57
CA LYS A 42 -3.98 0.22 -7.46
C LYS A 42 -2.54 0.45 -6.98
N ALA A 43 -1.84 1.43 -7.55
CA ALA A 43 -0.47 1.78 -7.14
C ALA A 43 -0.41 2.24 -5.68
N LEU A 44 -1.36 3.08 -5.25
CA LEU A 44 -1.45 3.52 -3.84
C LEU A 44 -1.74 2.34 -2.90
N TYR A 45 -2.69 1.48 -3.25
CA TYR A 45 -3.03 0.29 -2.46
C TYR A 45 -1.82 -0.64 -2.32
N ALA A 46 -1.14 -0.97 -3.42
CA ALA A 46 0.05 -1.81 -3.41
C ALA A 46 1.18 -1.21 -2.57
N TYR A 47 1.39 0.10 -2.68
CA TYR A 47 2.34 0.82 -1.84
C TYR A 47 2.01 0.66 -0.35
N LEU A 48 0.75 0.91 0.04
CA LEU A 48 0.36 0.78 1.45
C LEU A 48 0.54 -0.66 1.96
N ILE A 49 0.17 -1.68 1.17
CA ILE A 49 0.38 -3.09 1.50
C ILE A 49 1.86 -3.41 1.76
N CYS A 50 2.77 -2.92 0.93
CA CYS A 50 4.22 -3.06 1.15
C CYS A 50 4.72 -2.32 2.40
N ARG A 51 4.04 -1.26 2.85
CA ARG A 51 4.43 -0.45 4.01
C ARG A 51 3.90 -0.98 5.35
N ILE A 52 2.87 -1.82 5.35
CA ILE A 52 2.34 -2.45 6.58
C ILE A 52 3.39 -3.37 7.23
N GLY A 53 4.21 -4.06 6.43
CA GLY A 53 5.09 -5.11 6.95
C GLY A 53 4.27 -6.22 7.61
N GLY A 54 4.62 -6.59 8.85
CA GLY A 54 3.93 -7.63 9.63
C GLY A 54 2.66 -7.18 10.37
N GLY A 55 2.31 -5.89 10.32
CA GLY A 55 1.15 -5.35 11.06
C GLY A 55 -0.18 -5.43 10.30
N ASP A 56 -1.13 -4.61 10.75
CA ASP A 56 -2.45 -4.36 10.14
C ASP A 56 -2.56 -2.98 9.48
N ARG A 57 -1.70 -2.04 9.87
CA ARG A 57 -1.72 -0.65 9.40
C ARG A 57 -0.35 -0.07 9.12
N CYS A 58 -0.32 1.03 8.38
CA CYS A 58 0.87 1.85 8.20
C CYS A 58 0.51 3.34 8.26
N TYR A 59 1.50 4.20 8.44
CA TYR A 59 1.25 5.65 8.62
C TYR A 59 2.24 6.57 7.88
N PRO A 60 2.54 6.32 6.58
CA PRO A 60 3.31 7.27 5.80
C PRO A 60 2.60 8.63 5.72
N SER A 61 3.34 9.72 5.78
CA SER A 61 2.77 11.05 5.54
C SER A 61 2.36 11.21 4.08
N ASN A 62 1.41 12.10 3.78
CA ASN A 62 1.03 12.41 2.39
C ASN A 62 2.23 12.79 1.54
N ASN A 63 3.15 13.60 2.08
CA ASN A 63 4.37 14.00 1.38
C ASN A 63 5.28 12.80 1.07
N LYS A 64 5.35 11.80 1.98
CA LYS A 64 6.13 10.58 1.75
C LYS A 64 5.52 9.74 0.63
N ILE A 65 4.20 9.52 0.67
CA ILE A 65 3.46 8.80 -0.38
C ILE A 65 3.69 9.50 -1.73
N MET A 66 3.46 10.81 -1.79
CA MET A 66 3.60 11.60 -3.02
C MET A 66 5.01 11.55 -3.59
N LYS A 67 6.03 11.67 -2.73
CA LYS A 67 7.44 11.60 -3.16
C LYS A 67 7.80 10.23 -3.71
N GLU A 68 7.42 9.16 -3.03
CA GLU A 68 7.81 7.79 -3.39
C GLU A 68 7.02 7.24 -4.59
N LEU A 69 5.75 7.64 -4.76
CA LEU A 69 4.91 7.26 -5.91
C LEU A 69 4.93 8.28 -7.06
N GLY A 70 5.63 9.41 -6.90
CA GLY A 70 5.68 10.46 -7.92
C GLY A 70 4.36 11.21 -8.14
N ILE A 71 3.43 11.17 -7.19
CA ILE A 71 2.14 11.85 -7.27
C ILE A 71 2.37 13.37 -7.16
N LYS A 72 1.91 14.12 -8.17
CA LYS A 72 2.23 15.54 -8.30
C LYS A 72 1.34 16.47 -7.48
N SER A 73 0.12 16.05 -7.15
CA SER A 73 -0.84 16.90 -6.46
C SER A 73 -1.48 16.20 -5.24
N LYS A 74 -1.82 17.00 -4.22
CA LYS A 74 -2.57 16.52 -3.06
C LYS A 74 -3.99 16.11 -3.41
N ASN A 75 -4.59 16.77 -4.42
CA ASN A 75 -5.93 16.43 -4.91
C ASN A 75 -5.93 15.02 -5.50
N SER A 76 -4.98 14.70 -6.39
CA SER A 76 -4.84 13.35 -6.93
C SER A 76 -4.68 12.30 -5.84
N LEU A 77 -3.83 12.54 -4.82
CA LEU A 77 -3.71 11.63 -3.69
C LEU A 77 -5.02 11.47 -2.90
N ARG A 78 -5.80 12.54 -2.74
CA ARG A 78 -7.12 12.49 -2.09
C ARG A 78 -8.07 11.65 -2.92
N ASP A 79 -8.18 11.92 -4.22
CA ASP A 79 -9.10 11.23 -5.12
C ASP A 79 -8.79 9.71 -5.16
N TYR A 80 -7.51 9.31 -5.16
CA TYR A 80 -7.11 7.89 -5.10
C TYR A 80 -7.47 7.22 -3.77
N LYS A 81 -7.41 7.95 -2.65
CA LYS A 81 -7.85 7.42 -1.36
C LYS A 81 -9.35 7.28 -1.32
N ASP A 82 -10.08 8.28 -1.80
CA ASP A 82 -11.54 8.30 -1.81
C ASP A 82 -12.07 7.13 -2.65
N GLU A 83 -11.46 6.86 -3.81
CA GLU A 83 -11.77 5.69 -4.63
C GLU A 83 -11.59 4.37 -3.86
N LEU A 84 -10.45 4.18 -3.19
CA LEU A 84 -10.18 2.98 -2.40
C LEU A 84 -11.12 2.85 -1.19
N ILE A 85 -11.49 3.96 -0.56
CA ILE A 85 -12.43 3.99 0.57
C ILE A 85 -13.83 3.58 0.11
N ILE A 86 -14.32 4.17 -0.99
CA ILE A 86 -15.64 3.87 -1.57
C ILE A 86 -15.76 2.38 -1.92
N LYS A 87 -14.67 1.77 -2.40
CA LYS A 87 -14.63 0.34 -2.75
C LYS A 87 -14.36 -0.59 -1.57
N GLY A 88 -14.23 -0.07 -0.34
CA GLY A 88 -13.93 -0.87 0.84
C GLY A 88 -12.51 -1.46 0.87
N LEU A 89 -11.59 -0.95 0.03
CA LEU A 89 -10.20 -1.39 -0.08
C LEU A 89 -9.25 -0.65 0.87
N LEU A 90 -9.71 0.45 1.47
CA LEU A 90 -8.92 1.26 2.39
C LEU A 90 -9.79 1.87 3.49
N LYS A 91 -9.37 1.73 4.73
CA LYS A 91 -9.83 2.56 5.84
C LYS A 91 -8.74 3.52 6.29
N VAL A 92 -9.13 4.76 6.62
CA VAL A 92 -8.21 5.83 7.02
C VAL A 92 -8.67 6.43 8.34
N GLU A 93 -7.79 6.47 9.33
CA GLU A 93 -8.05 7.11 10.62
C GLU A 93 -7.06 8.24 10.88
N LEU A 94 -7.52 9.35 11.45
CA LEU A 94 -6.63 10.46 11.80
C LEU A 94 -5.86 10.14 13.08
N ARG A 95 -4.54 10.05 12.96
CA ARG A 95 -3.66 9.85 14.10
C ARG A 95 -3.41 11.17 14.82
N LYS A 96 -3.71 11.18 16.12
CA LYS A 96 -3.45 12.32 17.02
C LYS A 96 -2.33 11.99 18.01
N SER A 97 -1.63 13.02 18.46
CA SER A 97 -0.73 12.92 19.61
C SER A 97 -1.52 12.73 20.91
N LYS A 98 -0.83 12.41 22.01
CA LYS A 98 -1.41 12.45 23.37
C LYS A 98 -2.02 13.81 23.72
N SER A 99 -1.50 14.89 23.13
CA SER A 99 -2.01 16.26 23.28
C SER A 99 -3.15 16.62 22.32
N GLY A 100 -3.67 15.66 21.54
CA GLY A 100 -4.77 15.88 20.58
C GLY A 100 -4.36 16.51 19.26
N ARG A 101 -3.08 16.84 19.05
CA ARG A 101 -2.58 17.43 17.80
C ARG A 101 -2.60 16.40 16.68
N ASN A 102 -3.07 16.81 15.50
CA ASN A 102 -3.03 16.00 14.29
C ASN A 102 -1.58 15.70 13.87
N LEU A 103 -1.30 14.42 13.59
CA LEU A 103 0.03 13.96 13.17
C LEU A 103 0.02 13.54 11.70
N SER A 104 -0.66 12.44 11.41
CA SER A 104 -0.80 11.84 10.08
C SER A 104 -2.05 10.98 10.05
N ASN A 105 -2.24 10.24 8.97
CA ASN A 105 -3.27 9.22 8.93
C ASN A 105 -2.65 7.85 9.24
N ASP A 106 -3.40 7.02 9.94
CA ASP A 106 -3.24 5.58 9.96
C ASP A 106 -4.06 5.00 8.81
N TYR A 107 -3.42 4.18 7.98
CA TYR A 107 -4.02 3.52 6.83
C TYR A 107 -4.14 2.03 7.12
N PHE A 108 -5.34 1.50 6.88
CA PHE A 108 -5.70 0.10 7.02
C PHE A 108 -6.16 -0.40 5.64
N PRO A 109 -5.24 -0.80 4.75
CA PRO A 109 -5.60 -1.44 3.49
C PRO A 109 -6.30 -2.77 3.78
N THR A 110 -7.48 -2.95 3.22
CA THR A 110 -8.24 -4.19 3.38
C THR A 110 -7.49 -5.31 2.69
N ARG A 111 -6.90 -6.20 3.48
CA ARG A 111 -6.58 -7.54 3.01
C ARG A 111 -7.94 -8.19 2.85
N LEU A 112 -8.42 -8.40 1.63
CA LEU A 112 -9.59 -9.25 1.41
C LEU A 112 -9.25 -10.62 1.98
N ILE A 113 -9.57 -10.82 3.25
CA ILE A 113 -9.74 -12.13 3.81
C ILE A 113 -11.17 -12.45 3.37
N PHE A 114 -11.28 -13.15 2.23
CA PHE A 114 -12.40 -14.05 2.10
C PHE A 114 -12.18 -15.05 3.24
N GLU A 115 -12.70 -14.74 4.43
CA GLU A 115 -13.00 -15.83 5.33
C GLU A 115 -13.95 -16.68 4.51
N THR A 116 -13.48 -17.88 4.16
CA THR A 116 -14.34 -18.93 3.66
C THR A 116 -15.58 -18.86 4.53
N LEU A 117 -16.72 -18.52 3.94
CA LEU A 117 -17.99 -18.87 4.52
C LEU A 117 -17.96 -20.40 4.54
N GLU A 118 -17.34 -20.98 5.58
CA GLU A 118 -17.63 -22.35 5.93
C GLU A 118 -19.11 -22.34 6.24
N GLU A 119 -19.83 -22.98 5.32
CA GLU A 119 -21.20 -23.36 5.45
C GLU A 119 -21.40 -23.93 6.86
N LYS A 120 -22.00 -23.13 7.75
CA LYS A 120 -22.83 -23.70 8.81
C LYS A 120 -24.04 -24.29 8.12
N GLY A 121 -23.89 -25.50 7.58
CA GLY A 121 -24.92 -26.21 6.85
C GLY A 121 -24.49 -27.66 6.61
N GLY A 122 -24.67 -28.50 7.62
CA GLY A 122 -24.43 -29.95 7.57
C GLY A 122 -24.29 -30.54 8.96
#